data_AF-A0A815IYV6-F1
#
_entry.id   AF-A0A815IYV6-F1
#
_cell.length_a   1.000
_cell.length_b   1.000
_cell.length_c   1.000
_cell.angle_alpha   90.00
_cell.angle_beta   90.00
_cell.angle_gamma   90.00
#
_symmetry.space_group_name_H-M   'P 1'
#
loop_
_entity.id
_entity.type
_entity.pdbx_description
1 polymer ?
#
loop_
_entity_poly.entity_id
_entity_poly.type
_entity_poly.pdbx_seq_one_letter_code
_entity_poly.pdbx_strand_id
1 'polypeptide(L)'
;MTEPSRSVRWLQIFLTLFYGQVISTGIYEYIIQGISGLISRLRPTYDSVLLIALGLLMISYVVYATLALWYCRTRMSIISVLILICILGLTLTKSIIEVINMGRIPLRMECILIRSTELVLRIIGIVANIAFIICLKKKYRPENFK
;
A
#
# COMPACT_ATOMS: atom_id res chain seq x y z
N MET A 1 -23.68 18.61 3.15
CA MET A 1 -22.87 17.43 2.77
C MET A 1 -23.72 16.54 1.85
N THR A 2 -23.39 16.42 0.56
CA THR A 2 -24.15 15.59 -0.38
C THR A 2 -23.73 14.13 -0.25
N GLU A 3 -24.69 13.24 0.03
CA GLU A 3 -24.43 11.81 0.24
C GLU A 3 -23.60 11.21 -0.92
N PRO A 4 -22.56 10.40 -0.63
CA PRO A 4 -21.81 9.69 -1.66
C PRO A 4 -22.75 8.70 -2.38
N SER A 5 -22.65 8.65 -3.72
CA SER A 5 -23.44 7.69 -4.51
C SER A 5 -23.10 6.26 -4.07
N ARG A 6 -24.03 5.31 -4.24
CA ARG A 6 -23.84 3.91 -3.81
C ARG A 6 -22.51 3.33 -4.31
N SER A 7 -22.12 3.61 -5.55
CA SER A 7 -20.84 3.16 -6.13
C SER A 7 -19.61 3.73 -5.40
N VAL A 8 -19.65 5.00 -4.99
CA VAL A 8 -18.55 5.63 -4.24
C VAL A 8 -18.42 5.02 -2.85
N ARG A 9 -19.54 4.73 -2.17
CA ARG A 9 -19.53 4.07 -0.85
C ARG A 9 -18.91 2.67 -0.90
N TRP A 10 -19.27 1.85 -1.88
CA TRP A 10 -18.68 0.52 -2.05
C TRP A 10 -17.18 0.58 -2.30
N LEU A 11 -16.75 1.54 -3.13
CA LEU A 11 -15.33 1.73 -3.41
C LEU A 11 -14.56 2.24 -2.18
N GLN A 12 -15.17 3.08 -1.36
CA GLN A 12 -14.59 3.52 -0.08
C GLN A 12 -14.41 2.36 0.89
N ILE A 13 -15.41 1.48 1.03
CA ILE A 13 -15.32 0.28 1.88
C ILE A 13 -14.22 -0.65 1.37
N PHE A 14 -14.20 -0.93 0.07
CA PHE A 14 -13.17 -1.78 -0.54
C PHE A 14 -11.76 -1.22 -0.32
N LEU A 15 -11.56 0.07 -0.57
CA LEU A 15 -10.26 0.72 -0.38
C LEU A 15 -9.85 0.79 1.09
N THR A 16 -10.80 0.93 2.02
CA THR A 16 -10.51 0.89 3.46
C THR A 16 -10.03 -0.50 3.88
N LEU A 17 -10.67 -1.57 3.40
CA LEU A 17 -10.22 -2.95 3.62
C LEU A 17 -8.85 -3.20 3.00
N PHE A 18 -8.62 -2.71 1.78
CA PHE A 18 -7.32 -2.76 1.13
C PHE A 18 -6.23 -2.07 1.95
N TYR A 19 -6.48 -0.86 2.45
CA TYR A 19 -5.52 -0.18 3.33
C TYR A 19 -5.30 -0.91 4.66
N GLY A 20 -6.33 -1.59 5.17
CA GLY A 20 -6.22 -2.52 6.30
C GLY A 20 -5.25 -3.68 6.03
N GLN A 21 -5.24 -4.23 4.81
CA GLN A 21 -4.25 -5.23 4.41
C GLN A 21 -2.85 -4.63 4.30
N VAL A 22 -2.71 -3.43 3.69
CA VAL A 22 -1.41 -2.74 3.55
C VAL A 22 -0.79 -2.42 4.91
N ILE A 23 -1.58 -1.95 5.88
CA ILE A 23 -1.07 -1.67 7.23
C ILE A 23 -0.65 -2.96 7.94
N SER A 24 -1.40 -4.05 7.78
CA SER A 24 -1.04 -5.36 8.33
C SER A 24 0.31 -5.82 7.78
N THR A 25 0.53 -5.75 6.47
CA THR A 25 1.83 -6.06 5.86
C THR A 25 2.92 -5.11 6.39
N GLY A 26 2.64 -3.81 6.48
CA GLY A 26 3.53 -2.81 7.09
C GLY A 26 4.01 -3.20 8.49
N ILE A 27 3.10 -3.66 9.34
CA ILE A 27 3.41 -4.06 10.71
C ILE A 27 4.15 -5.40 10.74
N TYR A 28 3.58 -6.45 10.15
CA TYR A 28 4.10 -7.82 10.32
C TYR A 28 5.38 -8.07 9.51
N GLU A 29 5.44 -7.64 8.26
CA GLU A 29 6.58 -7.95 7.39
C GLU A 29 7.72 -6.93 7.48
N TYR A 30 7.44 -5.69 7.85
CA TYR A 30 8.46 -4.64 7.85
C TYR A 30 8.87 -4.26 9.27
N ILE A 31 7.91 -3.94 10.15
CA ILE A 31 8.25 -3.54 11.52
C ILE A 31 8.70 -4.75 12.35
N ILE A 32 7.87 -5.79 12.45
CA ILE A 32 8.17 -6.94 13.33
C ILE A 32 9.41 -7.69 12.84
N GLN A 33 9.53 -8.00 11.54
CA GLN A 33 10.73 -8.62 11.00
C GLN A 33 11.97 -7.72 11.14
N GLY A 34 11.82 -6.40 10.93
CA GLY A 34 12.91 -5.45 11.12
C GLY A 34 13.42 -5.41 12.56
N ILE A 35 12.51 -5.35 13.54
CA ILE A 35 12.84 -5.40 14.98
C ILE A 35 13.48 -6.75 15.34
N SER A 36 12.91 -7.86 14.88
CA SER A 36 13.47 -9.20 15.11
C SER A 36 14.89 -9.32 14.55
N GLY A 37 15.14 -8.76 13.37
CA GLY A 37 16.47 -8.71 12.77
C GLY A 37 17.46 -7.85 13.55
N LEU A 38 16.99 -6.77 14.17
CA LEU A 38 17.79 -5.91 15.03
C LEU A 38 18.20 -6.60 16.34
N ILE A 39 17.28 -7.37 16.95
CA ILE A 39 17.50 -8.06 18.23
C ILE A 39 18.40 -9.29 18.05
N SER A 40 18.22 -10.04 16.96
CA SER A 40 18.94 -11.29 16.70
C SER A 40 20.40 -11.09 16.26
N ARG A 41 20.81 -9.88 15.89
CA ARG A 41 22.18 -9.58 15.45
C ARG A 41 22.83 -8.52 16.34
N LEU A 42 24.04 -8.81 16.82
CA LEU A 42 24.83 -7.93 17.72
C LEU A 42 25.18 -6.55 17.12
N ARG A 43 25.02 -6.36 15.81
CA ARG A 43 25.09 -5.06 15.13
C ARG A 43 23.81 -4.84 14.31
N PRO A 44 23.18 -3.65 14.41
CA PRO A 44 22.09 -3.29 13.51
C PRO A 44 22.63 -3.33 12.08
N THR A 45 22.10 -4.25 11.28
CA THR A 45 22.41 -4.27 9.85
C THR A 45 21.55 -3.20 9.18
N TYR A 46 22.10 -2.44 8.23
CA TYR A 46 21.36 -1.39 7.51
C TYR A 46 20.00 -1.87 6.97
N ASP A 47 19.91 -3.17 6.63
CA ASP A 47 18.70 -3.83 6.18
C ASP A 47 17.56 -3.80 7.22
N SER A 48 17.84 -4.10 8.50
CA SER A 48 16.81 -4.10 9.57
C SER A 48 16.23 -2.72 9.82
N VAL A 49 17.07 -1.68 9.77
CA VAL A 49 16.62 -0.28 9.92
C VAL A 49 15.77 0.15 8.73
N LEU A 50 16.18 -0.23 7.51
CA LEU A 50 15.44 0.05 6.29
C LEU A 50 14.06 -0.62 6.29
N LEU A 51 13.94 -1.84 6.82
CA LEU A 51 12.66 -2.51 7.02
C LEU A 51 11.74 -1.73 7.96
N ILE A 52 12.23 -1.32 9.12
CA ILE A 52 11.43 -0.54 10.07
C ILE A 52 10.97 0.78 9.42
N ALA A 53 11.85 1.47 8.71
CA ALA A 53 11.53 2.71 8.00
C ALA A 53 10.44 2.50 6.93
N LEU A 54 10.52 1.43 6.15
CA LEU A 54 9.48 1.04 5.18
C LEU A 54 8.13 0.77 5.85
N GLY A 55 8.13 0.08 7.00
CA GLY A 55 6.93 -0.19 7.77
C GLY A 55 6.26 1.09 8.28
N LEU A 56 7.04 2.01 8.85
CA LEU A 56 6.56 3.33 9.29
C LEU A 56 6.06 4.19 8.11
N LEU A 57 6.71 4.10 6.96
CA LEU A 57 6.26 4.77 5.73
C LEU A 57 4.91 4.21 5.27
N MET A 58 4.69 2.89 5.34
CA MET A 58 3.40 2.28 5.01
C MET A 58 2.29 2.69 5.98
N ILE A 59 2.58 2.77 7.28
CA ILE A 59 1.60 3.23 8.28
C ILE A 59 1.20 4.68 8.03
N SER A 60 2.19 5.57 7.87
CA SER A 60 1.92 6.98 7.59
C SER A 60 1.17 7.19 6.28
N TYR A 61 1.49 6.40 5.25
CA TYR A 61 0.74 6.34 4.00
C TYR A 61 -0.71 5.92 4.21
N VAL A 62 -0.98 4.84 4.96
CA VAL A 62 -2.36 4.35 5.18
C VAL A 62 -3.20 5.39 5.91
N VAL A 63 -2.64 6.06 6.92
CA VAL A 63 -3.33 7.16 7.62
C VAL A 63 -3.67 8.29 6.63
N TYR A 64 -2.69 8.73 5.83
CA TYR A 64 -2.90 9.78 4.84
C TYR A 64 -3.94 9.39 3.77
N ALA A 65 -3.85 8.17 3.24
CA ALA A 65 -4.74 7.66 2.20
C ALA A 65 -6.17 7.48 2.70
N THR A 66 -6.34 7.01 3.94
CA THR A 66 -7.64 6.90 4.60
C THR A 66 -8.28 8.29 4.75
N LEU A 67 -7.55 9.28 5.27
CA LEU A 67 -8.06 10.65 5.37
C LEU A 67 -8.45 11.22 4.00
N ALA A 68 -7.60 11.04 2.98
CA ALA A 68 -7.89 11.49 1.61
C ALA A 68 -9.20 10.90 1.06
N LEU A 69 -9.46 9.63 1.38
CA LEU A 69 -10.62 8.87 0.94
C LEU A 69 -11.92 9.29 1.64
N TRP A 70 -11.87 9.55 2.94
CA TRP A 70 -13.02 10.01 3.72
C TRP A 70 -13.38 11.48 3.44
N TYR A 71 -12.38 12.33 3.21
CA TYR A 71 -12.62 13.74 2.85
C TYR A 71 -12.94 13.96 1.37
N CYS A 72 -12.96 12.91 0.53
CA CYS A 72 -13.27 12.98 -0.90
C CYS A 72 -12.44 14.05 -1.66
N ARG A 73 -11.18 14.31 -1.24
CA ARG A 73 -10.33 15.34 -1.84
C ARG A 73 -9.49 14.76 -2.98
N THR A 74 -9.91 15.01 -4.22
CA THR A 74 -9.27 14.48 -5.45
C THR A 74 -7.75 14.69 -5.49
N ARG A 75 -7.25 15.88 -5.10
CA ARG A 75 -5.80 16.17 -5.08
C ARG A 75 -5.05 15.27 -4.10
N MET A 76 -5.61 15.05 -2.90
CA MET A 76 -5.00 14.18 -1.89
C MET A 76 -5.02 12.72 -2.33
N SER A 77 -6.10 12.27 -2.99
CA SER A 77 -6.18 10.91 -3.55
C SER A 77 -5.20 10.67 -4.71
N ILE A 78 -4.92 11.68 -5.54
CA ILE A 78 -3.87 11.55 -6.57
C ILE A 78 -2.49 11.37 -5.92
N ILE A 79 -2.19 12.17 -4.90
CA ILE A 79 -0.94 12.04 -4.15
C ILE A 79 -0.83 10.66 -3.48
N SER A 80 -1.92 10.13 -2.92
CA SER A 80 -1.90 8.79 -2.32
C SER A 80 -1.63 7.69 -3.35
N VAL A 81 -2.13 7.81 -4.58
CA VAL A 81 -1.78 6.87 -5.67
C VAL A 81 -0.29 6.94 -6.00
N LEU A 82 0.28 8.13 -6.10
CA LEU A 82 1.71 8.29 -6.38
C LEU A 82 2.57 7.66 -5.28
N ILE A 83 2.23 7.91 -4.01
CA ILE A 83 2.93 7.29 -2.87
C ILE A 83 2.80 5.76 -2.93
N LEU A 84 1.61 5.24 -3.24
CA LEU A 84 1.39 3.79 -3.37
C LEU A 84 2.27 3.16 -4.47
N ILE A 85 2.42 3.83 -5.61
CA ILE A 85 3.30 3.40 -6.70
C ILE A 85 4.76 3.39 -6.25
N CYS A 86 5.21 4.43 -5.54
CA CYS A 86 6.57 4.47 -4.98
C CYS A 86 6.81 3.34 -3.97
N ILE A 87 5.86 3.10 -3.06
CA ILE A 87 5.94 2.01 -2.09
C ILE A 87 5.99 0.66 -2.82
N LEU A 88 5.16 0.45 -3.85
CA LEU A 88 5.17 -0.76 -4.69
C LEU A 88 6.56 -0.98 -5.31
N GLY A 89 7.16 0.06 -5.89
CA GLY A 89 8.51 0.00 -6.46
C GLY A 89 9.57 -0.40 -5.44
N LEU A 90 9.58 0.22 -4.25
CA LEU A 90 10.51 -0.12 -3.18
C LEU A 90 10.35 -1.57 -2.71
N THR A 91 9.11 -2.03 -2.54
CA THR A 91 8.84 -3.42 -2.12
C THR A 91 9.22 -4.44 -3.19
N LEU A 92 9.06 -4.09 -4.47
CA LEU A 92 9.49 -4.91 -5.59
C LEU A 92 11.02 -5.05 -5.61
N THR A 93 11.75 -3.94 -5.49
CA THR A 93 13.22 -3.97 -5.45
C THR A 93 13.72 -4.83 -4.30
N LYS A 94 13.16 -4.67 -3.09
CA LYS A 94 13.48 -5.54 -1.95
C LYS A 94 13.20 -7.01 -2.25
N SER A 95 12.01 -7.32 -2.78
CA SER A 95 11.60 -8.70 -3.09
C SER A 95 12.53 -9.37 -4.10
N ILE A 96 12.98 -8.63 -5.12
CA ILE A 96 13.93 -9.13 -6.12
C ILE A 96 15.27 -9.46 -5.47
N ILE A 97 15.81 -8.56 -4.62
CA ILE A 97 17.06 -8.78 -3.90
C ILE A 97 16.95 -10.01 -2.99
N GLU A 98 15.83 -10.16 -2.28
CA GLU A 98 15.56 -11.29 -1.39
C GLU A 98 15.53 -12.62 -2.18
N VAL A 99 14.85 -12.65 -3.32
CA VAL A 99 14.77 -13.83 -4.21
C VAL A 99 16.13 -14.21 -4.80
N ILE A 100 16.99 -13.22 -5.13
CA ILE A 100 18.35 -13.47 -5.63
C ILE A 100 19.24 -14.08 -4.54
N ASN A 101 19.09 -13.60 -3.29
CA ASN A 101 19.90 -14.03 -2.16
C ASN A 101 19.44 -15.38 -1.56
N MET A 102 18.28 -15.90 -1.96
CA MET A 102 17.78 -17.21 -1.52
C MET A 102 18.44 -18.36 -2.29
N GLY A 103 19.35 -19.07 -1.63
CA GLY A 103 20.06 -20.23 -2.20
C GLY A 103 19.25 -21.54 -2.27
N ARG A 104 18.08 -21.64 -1.62
CA ARG A 104 17.25 -22.86 -1.61
C ARG A 104 16.02 -22.72 -2.52
N ILE A 105 15.93 -23.59 -3.52
CA ILE A 105 14.87 -23.60 -4.55
C ILE A 105 13.43 -23.67 -3.96
N PRO A 106 13.09 -24.55 -2.99
CA PRO A 106 11.71 -24.64 -2.50
C PRO A 106 11.24 -23.36 -1.77
N LEU A 107 12.10 -22.78 -0.93
CA LEU A 107 11.84 -21.52 -0.24
C LEU A 107 11.70 -20.34 -1.22
N ARG A 108 12.49 -20.37 -2.30
CA ARG A 108 12.43 -19.37 -3.35
C ARG A 108 11.09 -19.38 -4.09
N MET A 109 10.53 -20.56 -4.38
CA MET A 109 9.23 -20.68 -5.04
C MET A 109 8.08 -20.20 -4.16
N GLU A 110 8.11 -20.52 -2.87
CA GLU A 110 7.11 -20.04 -1.90
C GLU A 110 7.16 -18.51 -1.77
N CYS A 111 8.36 -17.94 -1.65
CA CYS A 111 8.56 -16.49 -1.61
C CYS A 111 8.03 -15.81 -2.88
N ILE A 112 8.32 -16.35 -4.07
CA ILE A 112 7.80 -15.80 -5.34
C ILE A 112 6.27 -15.83 -5.36
N LEU A 113 5.63 -16.90 -4.86
CA LEU A 113 4.18 -17.02 -4.85
C LEU A 113 3.52 -15.99 -3.90
N ILE A 114 4.10 -15.80 -2.71
CA ILE A 114 3.62 -14.79 -1.75
C ILE A 114 3.79 -13.38 -2.33
N ARG A 115 4.97 -13.06 -2.87
CA ARG A 115 5.28 -11.74 -3.43
C ARG A 115 4.47 -11.43 -4.69
N SER A 116 4.20 -12.42 -5.54
CA SER A 116 3.34 -12.23 -6.71
C SER A 116 1.88 -11.99 -6.32
N THR A 117 1.37 -12.67 -5.29
CA THR A 117 0.02 -12.42 -4.75
C THR A 117 -0.09 -11.01 -4.17
N GLU A 118 0.91 -10.59 -3.39
CA GLU A 118 0.99 -9.23 -2.84
C GLU A 118 1.01 -8.16 -3.96
N LEU A 119 1.77 -8.41 -5.03
CA LEU A 119 1.82 -7.53 -6.19
C LEU A 119 0.46 -7.39 -6.89
N VAL A 120 -0.24 -8.51 -7.12
CA VAL A 120 -1.57 -8.50 -7.73
C VAL A 120 -2.56 -7.70 -6.88
N LEU A 121 -2.57 -7.92 -5.56
CA LEU A 121 -3.41 -7.16 -4.64
C LEU A 121 -3.12 -5.65 -4.69
N ARG A 122 -1.84 -5.27 -4.72
CA ARG A 122 -1.44 -3.86 -4.84
C ARG A 122 -1.86 -3.23 -6.16
N ILE A 123 -1.76 -3.96 -7.28
CA ILE A 123 -2.25 -3.50 -8.58
C ILE A 123 -3.76 -3.27 -8.54
N ILE A 124 -4.52 -4.21 -7.96
CA ILE A 124 -5.98 -4.07 -7.78
C ILE A 124 -6.28 -2.83 -6.93
N GLY A 125 -5.54 -2.59 -5.85
CA GLY A 125 -5.66 -1.40 -5.02
C GLY A 125 -5.40 -0.09 -5.79
N ILE A 126 -4.38 -0.05 -6.66
CA ILE A 126 -4.10 1.10 -7.53
C ILE A 126 -5.27 1.35 -8.49
N VAL A 127 -5.76 0.31 -9.16
CA VAL A 127 -6.90 0.40 -10.08
C VAL A 127 -8.15 0.92 -9.36
N ALA A 128 -8.43 0.41 -8.16
CA ALA A 128 -9.55 0.86 -7.34
C ALA A 128 -9.42 2.35 -6.93
N ASN A 129 -8.20 2.80 -6.59
CA ASN A 129 -7.94 4.21 -6.29
C ASN A 129 -8.15 5.11 -7.51
N ILE A 130 -7.71 4.68 -8.70
CA ILE A 130 -7.92 5.42 -9.94
C ILE A 130 -9.42 5.51 -10.25
N ALA A 131 -10.15 4.39 -10.12
CA ALA A 131 -11.61 4.38 -10.27
C ALA A 131 -12.29 5.36 -9.29
N PHE A 132 -11.82 5.42 -8.04
CA PHE A 132 -12.34 6.35 -7.03
C PHE A 132 -12.13 7.80 -7.45
N ILE A 133 -10.93 8.16 -7.91
CA ILE A 133 -10.60 9.50 -8.41
C ILE A 133 -11.49 9.87 -9.61
N ILE A 134 -11.71 8.94 -10.55
CA ILE A 134 -12.58 9.16 -11.71
C ILE A 134 -14.02 9.43 -11.27
N CYS A 135 -14.55 8.62 -10.34
CA CYS A 135 -15.89 8.81 -9.77
C CYS A 135 -16.02 10.18 -9.07
N LEU A 136 -15.02 10.58 -8.29
CA LEU A 136 -15.02 11.90 -7.64
C LEU A 136 -15.00 13.03 -8.67
N LYS A 137 -14.14 12.97 -9.69
CA LYS A 137 -14.10 13.98 -10.76
C LYS A 137 -15.43 14.11 -11.50
N LYS A 138 -16.12 12.99 -11.77
CA LYS A 138 -17.42 12.99 -12.44
C LYS A 138 -18.51 13.63 -11.59
N LYS A 139 -18.50 13.41 -10.26
CA LYS A 139 -19.49 13.97 -9.33
C LYS A 139 -19.33 15.48 -9.12
N TYR A 140 -18.11 15.99 -9.08
CA TYR A 140 -17.80 17.39 -8.79
C TYR A 140 -17.46 18.23 -10.04
N ARG A 141 -17.83 17.77 -11.24
CA ARG A 141 -17.64 18.55 -12.48
C ARG A 141 -18.63 19.73 -12.48
N PRO A 142 -18.20 20.97 -12.76
CA PRO A 142 -19.05 22.17 -12.73
C PRO A 142 -20.26 22.12 -13.69
N GLU A 143 -20.25 21.23 -14.68
CA GLU A 143 -21.34 21.04 -15.64
C GLU A 143 -22.65 20.48 -15.01
N ASN A 144 -22.58 19.90 -13.81
CA ASN A 144 -23.74 19.35 -13.09
C ASN A 144 -24.40 20.34 -12.10
N PHE A 145 -23.98 21.61 -12.11
CA PHE A 145 -24.60 22.70 -11.33
C PHE A 145 -25.49 23.59 -12.23
N LYS A 146 -26.23 22.99 -13.15
CA LYS A 146 -27.32 23.66 -13.87
C LYS A 146 -28.65 23.27 -13.25
#